data_AF-A0A315ZAY2-F1
#
_entry.id   AF-A0A315ZAY2-F1
#
_cell.length_a   1.000
_cell.length_b   1.000
_cell.length_c   1.000
_cell.angle_alpha   90.00
_cell.angle_beta   90.00
_cell.angle_gamma   90.00
#
_symmetry.space_group_name_H-M   'P 1'
#
loop_
_entity.id
_entity.type
_entity.pdbx_description
1 polymer ?
#
loop_
_entity_poly.entity_id
_entity_poly.type
_entity_poly.pdbx_seq_one_letter_code
_entity_poly.pdbx_strand_id
1 'polypeptide(L)'
;MMTKSYFKTVLTSVLIFISSFSLYAQQETVEQDNTPPSLAEQFEIMKKKSSNYKQNNKVYKVVEIGNLNTFWSAIKDTISKADTEIIAIQDDKNKITSELASVQGELDETNSKLEKSAYINVLGIDFLKETYVVINFVIIISLIVLLLVAIYKFKNSNKVASDARKEYQEVEQEFTSYKQRALEKEMKLKRELVTEVNKVEELKQKLASHK
;
A
#
# COMPACT_ATOMS: atom_id res chain seq x y z
N MET A 1 45.51 2.08 -30.23
CA MET A 1 45.67 0.89 -31.11
C MET A 1 45.24 -0.43 -30.44
N MET A 2 45.18 -0.51 -29.10
CA MET A 2 44.84 -1.75 -28.36
C MET A 2 43.36 -2.19 -28.44
N THR A 3 42.38 -1.29 -28.52
CA THR A 3 40.94 -1.66 -28.51
C THR A 3 40.48 -2.44 -29.75
N LYS A 4 41.09 -2.20 -30.92
CA LYS A 4 40.80 -2.96 -32.16
C LYS A 4 41.33 -4.39 -32.13
N SER A 5 42.36 -4.67 -31.32
CA SER A 5 42.94 -6.02 -31.20
C SER A 5 42.04 -6.93 -30.35
N TYR A 6 41.51 -6.42 -29.24
CA TYR A 6 40.58 -7.16 -28.38
C TYR A 6 39.26 -7.48 -29.09
N PHE A 7 38.75 -6.54 -29.90
CA PHE A 7 37.54 -6.79 -30.70
C PHE A 7 37.74 -7.93 -31.72
N LYS A 8 38.92 -7.98 -32.38
CA LYS A 8 39.24 -9.07 -33.32
C LYS A 8 39.41 -10.42 -32.62
N THR A 9 40.05 -10.46 -31.45
CA THR A 9 40.23 -11.71 -30.70
C THR A 9 38.92 -12.24 -30.10
N VAL A 10 38.01 -11.35 -29.71
CA VAL A 10 36.65 -11.73 -29.28
C VAL A 10 35.82 -12.24 -30.46
N LEU A 11 35.90 -11.59 -31.62
CA LEU A 11 35.20 -12.03 -32.85
C LEU A 11 35.66 -13.42 -33.30
N THR A 12 36.97 -13.71 -33.24
CA THR A 12 37.50 -15.03 -33.60
C THR A 12 37.11 -16.12 -32.59
N SER A 13 37.00 -15.78 -31.30
CA SER A 13 36.55 -16.72 -30.27
C SER A 13 35.07 -17.10 -30.43
N VAL A 14 34.22 -16.13 -30.80
CA VAL A 14 32.80 -16.36 -31.08
C VAL A 14 32.59 -17.20 -32.33
N LEU A 15 33.41 -17.00 -33.38
CA LEU A 15 33.32 -17.78 -34.62
C LEU A 15 33.65 -19.27 -34.38
N ILE A 16 34.62 -19.57 -33.51
CA ILE A 16 35.00 -20.94 -33.15
C ILE A 16 33.92 -21.61 -32.28
N PHE A 17 33.22 -20.84 -31.45
CA PHE A 17 32.12 -21.35 -30.63
C PHE A 17 30.88 -21.75 -31.46
N ILE A 18 30.63 -21.06 -32.58
CA ILE A 18 29.51 -21.35 -33.49
C ILE A 18 29.78 -22.60 -34.34
N SER A 19 31.04 -22.87 -34.73
CA SER A 19 31.40 -24.08 -35.48
C SER A 19 31.27 -25.38 -34.70
N SER A 20 31.31 -25.33 -33.36
CA SER A 20 31.16 -26.51 -32.50
C SER A 20 29.73 -27.04 -32.40
N PHE A 21 28.73 -26.28 -32.88
CA PHE A 21 27.33 -26.67 -32.86
C PHE A 21 26.88 -27.49 -34.08
N SER A 22 27.76 -27.72 -35.07
CA SER A 22 27.40 -28.39 -36.33
C SER A 22 27.64 -29.91 -36.35
N LEU A 23 27.97 -30.53 -35.20
CA LEU A 23 28.20 -31.97 -35.08
C LEU A 23 27.07 -32.65 -34.30
N TYR A 24 25.86 -32.60 -34.86
CA TYR A 24 24.85 -33.63 -34.66
C TYR A 24 24.56 -34.25 -36.03
N ALA A 25 25.32 -35.28 -36.36
CA ALA A 25 25.06 -36.12 -37.52
C ALA A 25 23.73 -36.84 -37.32
N GLN A 26 22.81 -36.65 -38.25
CA GLN A 26 21.55 -37.36 -38.32
C GLN A 26 21.82 -38.82 -38.71
N GLN A 27 21.80 -39.71 -37.74
CA GLN A 27 21.64 -41.13 -37.98
C GLN A 27 20.15 -41.37 -38.23
N GLU A 28 19.76 -41.65 -39.47
CA GLU A 28 18.47 -42.26 -39.78
C GLU A 28 18.42 -43.63 -39.11
N THR A 29 17.88 -43.67 -37.89
CA THR A 29 17.22 -44.86 -37.39
C THR A 29 15.95 -45.03 -38.20
N VAL A 30 15.95 -46.01 -39.10
CA VAL A 30 14.71 -46.62 -39.59
C VAL A 30 14.02 -47.16 -38.35
N GLU A 31 13.08 -46.39 -37.81
CA GLU A 31 12.15 -46.84 -36.81
C GLU A 31 11.29 -47.93 -37.46
N GLN A 32 11.67 -49.18 -37.25
CA GLN A 32 10.74 -50.27 -37.36
C GLN A 32 9.64 -49.98 -36.33
N ASP A 33 8.50 -49.53 -36.83
CA ASP A 33 7.28 -49.32 -36.09
C ASP A 33 6.89 -50.65 -35.44
N ASN A 34 7.38 -50.87 -34.22
CA ASN A 34 7.03 -51.99 -33.36
C ASN A 34 5.82 -51.59 -32.49
N THR A 35 4.91 -50.77 -33.03
CA THR A 35 3.62 -50.60 -32.38
C THR A 35 2.84 -51.91 -32.56
N PRO A 36 2.38 -52.55 -31.47
CA PRO A 36 1.53 -53.72 -31.60
C PRO A 36 0.30 -53.30 -32.42
N PRO A 37 -0.12 -54.10 -33.43
CA PRO A 37 -1.22 -53.76 -34.31
C PRO A 37 -2.46 -53.41 -33.48
N SER A 38 -3.20 -52.38 -33.90
CA SER A 38 -4.40 -51.95 -33.19
C SER A 38 -5.38 -53.12 -33.04
N LEU A 39 -6.28 -53.06 -32.05
CA LEU A 39 -7.26 -54.14 -31.85
C LEU A 39 -8.11 -54.41 -33.12
N ALA A 40 -8.45 -53.35 -33.86
CA ALA A 40 -9.12 -53.46 -35.15
C ALA A 40 -8.26 -54.18 -36.20
N GLU A 41 -6.97 -53.91 -36.23
CA GLU A 41 -6.02 -54.56 -37.13
C GLU A 41 -5.76 -56.02 -36.76
N GLN A 42 -5.66 -56.34 -35.46
CA GLN A 42 -5.58 -57.72 -34.97
C GLN A 42 -6.82 -58.54 -35.38
N PHE A 43 -8.01 -57.93 -35.32
CA PHE A 43 -9.25 -58.55 -35.79
C PHE A 43 -9.22 -58.82 -37.31
N GLU A 44 -8.81 -57.84 -38.11
CA GLU A 44 -8.71 -58.00 -39.56
C GLU A 44 -7.67 -59.05 -39.96
N ILE A 45 -6.52 -59.11 -39.29
CA ILE A 45 -5.50 -60.14 -39.49
C ILE A 45 -6.07 -61.53 -39.17
N MET A 46 -6.79 -61.68 -38.05
CA MET A 46 -7.44 -62.94 -37.67
C MET A 46 -8.51 -63.37 -38.69
N LYS A 47 -9.31 -62.43 -39.20
CA LYS A 47 -10.32 -62.67 -40.25
C LYS A 47 -9.68 -63.04 -41.60
N LYS A 48 -8.53 -62.46 -41.93
CA LYS A 48 -7.79 -62.76 -43.16
C LYS A 48 -7.11 -64.13 -43.10
N LYS A 49 -6.51 -64.48 -41.95
CA LYS A 49 -5.83 -65.77 -41.73
C LYS A 49 -6.80 -66.95 -41.56
N SER A 50 -8.06 -66.71 -41.26
CA SER A 50 -9.06 -67.78 -41.10
C SER A 50 -9.46 -68.43 -42.43
N SER A 51 -9.59 -69.75 -42.38
CA SER A 51 -9.96 -70.59 -43.51
C SER A 51 -11.46 -70.49 -43.82
N ASN A 52 -11.84 -70.60 -45.09
CA ASN A 52 -13.26 -70.60 -45.47
C ASN A 52 -13.82 -72.04 -45.38
N TYR A 53 -14.97 -72.21 -44.75
CA TYR A 53 -15.73 -73.46 -44.71
C TYR A 53 -17.13 -73.21 -45.28
N LYS A 54 -17.61 -74.07 -46.19
CA LYS A 54 -18.93 -73.91 -46.82
C LYS A 54 -19.87 -75.01 -46.36
N GLN A 55 -21.04 -74.63 -45.84
CA GLN A 55 -22.12 -75.55 -45.49
C GLN A 55 -23.47 -74.92 -45.84
N ASN A 56 -24.37 -75.69 -46.47
CA ASN A 56 -25.72 -75.26 -46.82
C ASN A 56 -25.79 -73.89 -47.54
N ASN A 57 -24.98 -73.72 -48.59
CA ASN A 57 -24.88 -72.47 -49.37
C ASN A 57 -24.40 -71.23 -48.58
N LYS A 58 -23.89 -71.39 -47.36
CA LYS A 58 -23.31 -70.33 -46.52
C LYS A 58 -21.79 -70.52 -46.37
N VAL A 59 -21.05 -69.41 -46.39
CA VAL A 59 -19.59 -69.39 -46.17
C VAL A 59 -19.31 -68.95 -44.74
N TYR A 60 -18.53 -69.74 -44.03
CA TYR A 60 -18.08 -69.51 -42.66
C TYR A 60 -16.58 -69.29 -42.65
N LYS A 61 -16.09 -68.45 -41.73
CA LYS A 61 -14.66 -68.29 -41.45
C LYS A 61 -14.30 -69.14 -40.23
N VAL A 62 -13.41 -70.11 -40.43
CA VAL A 62 -12.88 -70.98 -39.38
C VAL A 62 -11.61 -70.34 -38.82
N VAL A 63 -11.72 -69.87 -37.59
CA VAL A 63 -10.62 -69.27 -36.83
C VAL A 63 -10.06 -70.33 -35.88
N GLU A 64 -8.73 -70.38 -35.75
CA GLU A 64 -8.08 -71.21 -34.74
C GLU A 64 -8.41 -70.71 -33.33
N ILE A 65 -8.77 -71.63 -32.42
CA ILE A 65 -9.18 -71.29 -31.06
C ILE A 65 -8.10 -70.51 -30.28
N GLY A 66 -6.81 -70.80 -30.53
CA GLY A 66 -5.70 -70.07 -29.93
C GLY A 66 -5.70 -68.59 -30.30
N ASN A 67 -5.84 -68.28 -31.59
CA ASN A 67 -5.88 -66.90 -32.08
C ASN A 67 -7.10 -66.13 -31.56
N LEU A 68 -8.26 -66.80 -31.47
CA LEU A 68 -9.47 -66.21 -30.90
C LEU A 68 -9.29 -65.89 -29.41
N ASN A 69 -8.68 -66.79 -28.64
CA ASN A 69 -8.41 -66.59 -27.22
C ASN A 69 -7.40 -65.47 -26.97
N THR A 70 -6.34 -65.37 -27.79
CA THR A 70 -5.37 -64.27 -27.70
C THR A 70 -6.04 -62.92 -27.99
N PHE A 71 -6.88 -62.85 -29.03
CA PHE A 71 -7.64 -61.64 -29.34
C PHE A 71 -8.61 -61.28 -28.20
N TRP A 72 -9.32 -62.26 -27.63
CA TRP A 72 -10.19 -62.04 -26.48
C TRP A 72 -9.44 -61.56 -25.24
N SER A 73 -8.24 -62.09 -24.98
CA SER A 73 -7.37 -61.61 -23.90
C SER A 73 -6.98 -60.15 -24.13
N ALA A 74 -6.59 -59.78 -25.35
CA ALA A 74 -6.22 -58.41 -25.69
C ALA A 74 -7.40 -57.42 -25.51
N ILE A 75 -8.62 -57.83 -25.86
CA ILE A 75 -9.84 -57.05 -25.57
C ILE A 75 -9.99 -56.86 -24.06
N LYS A 76 -9.92 -57.95 -23.30
CA LYS A 76 -10.10 -57.93 -21.84
C LYS A 76 -9.07 -57.03 -21.17
N ASP A 77 -7.82 -57.11 -21.60
CA ASP A 77 -6.72 -56.29 -21.07
C ASP A 77 -6.93 -54.80 -21.40
N THR A 78 -7.42 -54.50 -22.60
CA THR A 78 -7.75 -53.12 -23.01
C THR A 78 -8.90 -52.55 -22.17
N ILE A 79 -9.96 -53.33 -21.96
CA ILE A 79 -11.09 -52.93 -21.10
C ILE A 79 -10.63 -52.73 -19.66
N SER A 80 -9.84 -53.66 -19.12
CA SER A 80 -9.32 -53.55 -17.76
C SER A 80 -8.42 -52.32 -17.57
N LYS A 81 -7.62 -51.96 -18.58
CA LYS A 81 -6.83 -50.73 -18.57
C LYS A 81 -7.73 -49.49 -18.60
N ALA A 82 -8.72 -49.46 -19.50
CA ALA A 82 -9.68 -48.37 -19.59
C ALA A 82 -10.45 -48.18 -18.27
N ASP A 83 -10.91 -49.26 -17.63
CA ASP A 83 -11.57 -49.21 -16.32
C ASP A 83 -10.64 -48.64 -15.24
N THR A 84 -9.38 -49.06 -15.24
CA THR A 84 -8.38 -48.54 -14.27
C THR A 84 -8.11 -47.06 -14.48
N GLU A 85 -8.00 -46.61 -15.73
CA GLU A 85 -7.84 -45.19 -16.08
C GLU A 85 -9.08 -44.37 -15.69
N ILE A 86 -10.29 -44.90 -15.91
CA ILE A 86 -11.54 -44.25 -15.49
C ILE A 86 -11.57 -44.07 -13.96
N ILE A 87 -11.18 -45.09 -13.20
CA ILE A 87 -11.10 -45.00 -11.73
C ILE A 87 -10.07 -43.95 -11.32
N ALA A 88 -8.87 -43.94 -11.93
CA ALA A 88 -7.84 -42.94 -11.63
C ALA A 88 -8.31 -41.51 -11.94
N ILE A 89 -8.96 -41.30 -13.09
CA ILE A 89 -9.54 -39.99 -13.47
C ILE A 89 -10.63 -39.57 -12.48
N GLN A 90 -11.46 -40.50 -12.01
CA GLN A 90 -12.50 -40.23 -11.02
C GLN A 90 -11.87 -39.79 -9.68
N ASP A 91 -10.81 -40.46 -9.24
CA ASP A 91 -10.07 -40.11 -8.02
C ASP A 91 -9.39 -38.75 -8.14
N ASP A 92 -8.72 -38.47 -9.27
CA ASP A 92 -8.12 -37.17 -9.54
C ASP A 92 -9.18 -36.06 -9.57
N LYS A 93 -10.34 -36.31 -10.20
CA LYS A 93 -11.46 -35.37 -10.20
C LYS A 93 -11.96 -35.09 -8.78
N ASN A 94 -12.11 -36.12 -7.96
CA ASN A 94 -12.52 -35.96 -6.56
C ASN A 94 -11.50 -35.15 -5.76
N LYS A 95 -10.21 -35.42 -5.97
CA LYS A 95 -9.11 -34.68 -5.33
C LYS A 95 -9.11 -33.21 -5.74
N ILE A 96 -9.19 -32.92 -7.04
CA ILE A 96 -9.26 -31.55 -7.57
C ILE A 96 -10.51 -30.84 -7.04
N THR A 97 -11.65 -31.52 -6.96
CA THR A 97 -12.89 -30.93 -6.42
C THR A 97 -12.74 -30.58 -4.94
N SER A 98 -12.09 -31.46 -4.16
CA SER A 98 -11.78 -31.22 -2.75
C SER A 98 -10.81 -30.05 -2.56
N GLU A 99 -9.74 -30.00 -3.34
CA GLU A 99 -8.78 -28.90 -3.33
C GLU A 99 -9.45 -27.58 -3.73
N LEU A 100 -10.30 -27.59 -4.75
CA LEU A 100 -11.03 -26.40 -5.19
C LEU A 100 -12.00 -25.90 -4.12
N ALA A 101 -12.71 -26.80 -3.43
CA ALA A 101 -13.57 -26.45 -2.30
C ALA A 101 -12.76 -25.88 -1.12
N SER A 102 -11.57 -26.44 -0.84
CA SER A 102 -10.66 -25.92 0.18
C SER A 102 -10.15 -24.52 -0.17
N VAL A 103 -9.70 -24.33 -1.41
CA VAL A 103 -9.20 -23.04 -1.91
C VAL A 103 -10.31 -21.99 -1.90
N GLN A 104 -11.54 -22.34 -2.29
CA GLN A 104 -12.68 -21.44 -2.18
C GLN A 104 -12.97 -21.06 -0.72
N GLY A 105 -12.94 -22.02 0.20
CA GLY A 105 -13.11 -21.76 1.63
C GLY A 105 -12.03 -20.82 2.19
N GLU A 106 -10.76 -21.03 1.83
CA GLU A 106 -9.66 -20.15 2.24
C GLU A 106 -9.79 -18.74 1.64
N LEU A 107 -10.29 -18.62 0.42
CA LEU A 107 -10.47 -17.33 -0.27
C LEU A 107 -11.62 -16.55 0.37
N ASP A 108 -12.73 -17.20 0.70
CA ASP A 108 -13.85 -16.61 1.44
C ASP A 108 -13.47 -16.20 2.86
N GLU A 109 -12.68 -17.03 3.56
CA GLU A 109 -12.15 -16.70 4.89
C GLU A 109 -11.19 -15.51 4.81
N THR A 110 -10.32 -15.47 3.80
CA THR A 110 -9.36 -14.38 3.58
C THR A 110 -10.09 -13.07 3.25
N ASN A 111 -11.08 -13.10 2.36
CA ASN A 111 -11.91 -11.93 2.05
C ASN A 111 -12.67 -11.44 3.29
N SER A 112 -13.24 -12.36 4.08
CA SER A 112 -13.94 -12.01 5.32
C SER A 112 -13.00 -11.38 6.36
N LYS A 113 -11.74 -11.83 6.45
CA LYS A 113 -10.70 -11.24 7.31
C LYS A 113 -10.24 -9.89 6.79
N LEU A 114 -10.13 -9.70 5.48
CA LEU A 114 -9.79 -8.41 4.88
C LEU A 114 -10.89 -7.38 5.12
N GLU A 115 -12.15 -7.77 4.94
CA GLU A 115 -13.29 -6.90 5.28
C GLU A 115 -13.25 -6.52 6.77
N LYS A 116 -13.18 -7.50 7.68
CA LYS A 116 -13.15 -7.21 9.13
C LYS A 116 -11.92 -6.43 9.59
N SER A 117 -10.76 -6.60 8.95
CA SER A 117 -9.53 -5.86 9.29
C SER A 117 -9.48 -4.46 8.68
N ALA A 118 -10.29 -4.20 7.65
CA ALA A 118 -10.44 -2.88 7.06
C ALA A 118 -11.24 -1.93 7.95
N TYR A 119 -12.08 -2.42 8.87
CA TYR A 119 -12.88 -1.59 9.76
C TYR A 119 -12.31 -1.58 11.19
N ILE A 120 -12.24 -0.39 11.80
CA ILE A 120 -11.97 -0.20 13.21
C ILE A 120 -13.21 0.42 13.83
N ASN A 121 -13.72 -0.21 14.88
CA ASN A 121 -14.85 0.33 15.63
C ASN A 121 -14.33 1.40 16.60
N VAL A 122 -14.71 2.65 16.36
CA VAL A 122 -14.36 3.78 17.23
C VAL A 122 -15.65 4.43 17.68
N LEU A 123 -15.92 4.38 19.00
CA LEU A 123 -17.14 4.92 19.62
C LEU A 123 -18.45 4.32 19.08
N GLY A 124 -18.45 3.06 18.65
CA GLY A 124 -19.64 2.37 18.14
C GLY A 124 -19.90 2.58 16.65
N ILE A 125 -19.05 3.33 15.96
CA ILE A 125 -19.11 3.55 14.50
C ILE A 125 -17.92 2.85 13.85
N ASP A 126 -18.19 2.07 12.80
CA ASP A 126 -17.16 1.40 12.02
C ASP A 126 -16.54 2.38 11.01
N PHE A 127 -15.24 2.64 11.15
CA PHE A 127 -14.48 3.45 10.21
C PHE A 127 -13.47 2.59 9.45
N LEU A 128 -13.29 2.86 8.15
CA LEU A 128 -12.18 2.29 7.39
C LEU A 128 -10.85 2.70 8.04
N LYS A 129 -9.92 1.76 8.21
CA LYS A 129 -8.62 1.98 8.85
C LYS A 129 -7.84 3.13 8.22
N GLU A 130 -7.83 3.21 6.90
CA GLU A 130 -7.16 4.29 6.17
C GLU A 130 -7.83 5.64 6.41
N THR A 131 -9.16 5.68 6.35
CA THR A 131 -9.95 6.89 6.61
C THR A 131 -9.76 7.38 8.05
N TYR A 132 -9.72 6.46 9.02
CA TYR A 132 -9.46 6.79 10.42
C TYR A 132 -8.10 7.46 10.61
N VAL A 133 -7.03 6.89 10.02
CA VAL A 133 -5.67 7.45 10.13
C VAL A 133 -5.63 8.88 9.56
N VAL A 134 -6.25 9.11 8.40
CA VAL A 134 -6.30 10.44 7.76
C VAL A 134 -7.09 11.44 8.60
N ILE A 135 -8.31 11.09 9.03
CA ILE A 135 -9.16 11.96 9.85
C ILE A 135 -8.49 12.30 11.18
N ASN A 136 -7.87 11.31 11.83
CA ASN A 136 -7.20 11.52 13.11
C ASN A 136 -6.04 12.53 12.97
N PHE A 137 -5.25 12.41 11.91
CA PHE A 137 -4.16 13.34 11.63
C PHE A 137 -4.66 14.76 11.33
N VAL A 138 -5.76 14.90 10.58
CA VAL A 138 -6.40 16.20 10.33
C VAL A 138 -6.87 16.85 11.64
N ILE A 139 -7.48 16.08 12.54
CA ILE A 139 -7.92 16.58 13.85
C ILE A 139 -6.72 17.05 14.68
N ILE A 140 -5.63 16.28 14.72
CA ILE A 140 -4.41 16.65 15.45
C ILE A 140 -3.82 17.94 14.89
N ILE A 141 -3.67 18.04 13.56
CA ILE A 141 -3.16 19.26 12.90
C ILE A 141 -4.04 20.46 13.21
N SER A 142 -5.36 20.30 13.06
CA SER A 142 -6.32 21.36 13.34
C SER A 142 -6.18 21.88 14.77
N LEU A 143 -6.02 20.97 15.75
CA LEU A 143 -5.81 21.34 17.16
C LEU A 143 -4.51 22.13 17.36
N ILE A 144 -3.42 21.69 16.71
CA ILE A 144 -2.11 22.36 16.76
C ILE A 144 -2.21 23.78 16.18
N VAL A 145 -2.87 23.94 15.03
CA VAL A 145 -3.06 25.25 14.39
C VAL A 145 -3.85 26.18 15.32
N LEU A 146 -4.94 25.69 15.92
CA LEU A 146 -5.76 26.47 16.85
C LEU A 146 -4.94 26.90 18.08
N LEU A 147 -4.11 26.00 18.61
CA LEU A 147 -3.22 26.27 19.73
C LEU A 147 -2.15 27.31 19.38
N LEU A 148 -1.54 27.24 18.20
CA LEU A 148 -0.58 28.25 17.72
C LEU A 148 -1.25 29.62 17.56
N VAL A 149 -2.47 29.67 17.03
CA VAL A 149 -3.25 30.92 16.93
C VAL A 149 -3.54 31.49 18.32
N ALA A 150 -3.91 30.64 19.29
CA ALA A 150 -4.16 31.06 20.66
C ALA A 150 -2.90 31.64 21.32
N ILE A 151 -1.74 30.99 21.16
CA ILE A 151 -0.45 31.50 21.66
C ILE A 151 -0.10 32.83 21.01
N TYR A 152 -0.28 32.95 19.69
CA TYR A 152 -0.02 34.19 18.96
C TYR A 152 -0.90 35.35 19.48
N LYS A 153 -2.21 35.12 19.62
CA LYS A 153 -3.13 36.13 20.18
C LYS A 153 -2.78 36.46 21.63
N PHE A 154 -2.41 35.47 22.44
CA PHE A 154 -2.03 35.70 23.84
C PHE A 154 -0.77 36.56 23.97
N LYS A 155 0.27 36.29 23.16
CA LYS A 155 1.48 37.13 23.13
C LYS A 155 1.19 38.56 22.68
N ASN A 156 0.37 38.72 21.64
CA ASN A 156 0.00 40.06 21.15
C ASN A 156 -0.83 40.82 22.21
N SER A 157 -1.79 40.15 22.86
CA SER A 157 -2.59 40.74 23.92
C SER A 157 -1.74 41.12 25.13
N ASN A 158 -0.75 40.31 25.50
CA ASN A 158 0.14 40.61 26.62
C ASN A 158 1.05 41.81 26.30
N LYS A 159 1.50 41.94 25.04
CA LYS A 159 2.25 43.11 24.58
C LYS A 159 1.41 44.39 24.67
N VAL A 160 0.19 44.36 24.14
CA VAL A 160 -0.74 45.51 24.21
C VAL A 160 -1.03 45.91 25.65
N ALA A 161 -1.25 44.95 26.56
CA ALA A 161 -1.48 45.24 27.98
C ALA A 161 -0.23 45.81 28.67
N SER A 162 0.97 45.39 28.27
CA SER A 162 2.22 45.97 28.77
C SER A 162 2.43 47.39 28.28
N ASP A 163 2.19 47.65 26.99
CA ASP A 163 2.34 48.96 26.37
C ASP A 163 1.35 49.96 26.98
N ALA A 164 0.07 49.56 27.14
CA ALA A 164 -0.94 50.38 27.80
C ALA A 164 -0.62 50.70 29.27
N ARG A 165 -0.04 49.74 30.02
CA ARG A 165 0.43 50.01 31.39
C ARG A 165 1.56 51.03 31.42
N LYS A 166 2.49 50.95 30.46
CA LYS A 166 3.61 51.89 30.37
C LYS A 166 3.13 53.30 30.03
N GLU A 167 2.23 53.41 29.06
CA GLU A 167 1.61 54.69 28.70
C GLU A 167 0.84 55.31 29.87
N TYR A 168 0.09 54.49 30.63
CA TYR A 168 -0.58 54.95 31.84
C TYR A 168 0.41 55.48 32.90
N GLN A 169 1.53 54.79 33.13
CA GLN A 169 2.57 55.26 34.05
C GLN A 169 3.21 56.57 33.60
N GLU A 170 3.48 56.73 32.31
CA GLU A 170 4.02 57.98 31.75
C GLU A 170 3.05 59.15 31.97
N VAL A 171 1.75 58.95 31.68
CA VAL A 171 0.71 59.96 31.91
C VAL A 171 0.56 60.31 33.40
N GLU A 172 0.59 59.31 34.29
CA GLU A 172 0.49 59.52 35.74
C GLU A 172 1.71 60.31 36.26
N GLN A 173 2.90 60.03 35.75
CA GLN A 173 4.13 60.74 36.09
C GLN A 173 4.09 62.19 35.58
N GLU A 174 3.63 62.42 34.36
CA GLU A 174 3.42 63.77 33.83
C GLU A 174 2.37 64.55 34.63
N PHE A 175 1.26 63.91 34.99
CA PHE A 175 0.20 64.54 35.79
C PHE A 175 0.68 64.90 37.19
N THR A 176 1.45 64.01 37.83
CA THR A 176 2.06 64.27 39.13
C THR A 176 3.06 65.42 39.05
N SER A 177 3.90 65.43 38.01
CA SER A 177 4.84 66.53 37.75
C SER A 177 4.11 67.85 37.49
N TYR A 178 3.00 67.83 36.74
CA TYR A 178 2.17 68.98 36.51
C TYR A 178 1.55 69.52 37.80
N LYS A 179 1.00 68.64 38.64
CA LYS A 179 0.47 69.01 39.97
C LYS A 179 1.54 69.65 40.86
N GLN A 180 2.75 69.07 40.90
CA GLN A 180 3.86 69.64 41.66
C GLN A 180 4.21 71.04 41.15
N ARG A 181 4.36 71.22 39.84
CA ARG A 181 4.63 72.53 39.23
C ARG A 181 3.51 73.55 39.49
N ALA A 182 2.25 73.12 39.47
CA ALA A 182 1.11 73.98 39.77
C ALA A 182 1.13 74.43 41.24
N LEU A 183 1.37 73.51 42.17
CA LEU A 183 1.50 73.82 43.59
C LEU A 183 2.70 74.75 43.87
N GLU A 184 3.84 74.52 43.22
CA GLU A 184 5.00 75.42 43.32
C GLU A 184 4.67 76.84 42.87
N LYS A 185 3.94 76.99 41.76
CA LYS A 185 3.47 78.29 41.27
C LYS A 185 2.53 78.95 42.26
N GLU A 186 1.54 78.22 42.80
CA GLU A 186 0.63 78.76 43.81
C GLU A 186 1.35 79.16 45.10
N MET A 187 2.29 78.34 45.58
CA MET A 187 3.11 78.65 46.75
C MET A 187 3.96 79.89 46.52
N LYS A 188 4.55 80.04 45.32
CA LYS A 188 5.33 81.22 44.95
C LYS A 188 4.43 82.46 44.92
N LEU A 189 3.25 82.39 44.30
CA LEU A 189 2.28 83.49 44.28
C LEU A 189 1.85 83.92 45.68
N LYS A 190 1.56 82.95 46.57
CA LYS A 190 1.19 83.24 47.96
C LYS A 190 2.34 83.92 48.72
N ARG A 191 3.58 83.48 48.52
CA ARG A 191 4.76 84.11 49.14
C ARG A 191 4.96 85.54 48.64
N GLU A 192 4.80 85.78 47.35
CA GLU A 192 4.86 87.13 46.76
C GLU A 192 3.75 88.02 47.34
N LEU A 193 2.51 87.53 47.41
CA LEU A 193 1.37 88.27 47.96
C LEU A 193 1.59 88.64 49.44
N VAL A 194 2.07 87.72 50.28
CA VAL A 194 2.39 88.02 51.69
C VAL A 194 3.51 89.06 51.79
N THR A 195 4.52 88.97 50.93
CA THR A 195 5.62 89.94 50.89
C THR A 195 5.11 91.34 50.50
N GLU A 196 4.19 91.43 49.55
CA GLU A 196 3.53 92.69 49.18
C GLU A 196 2.69 93.26 50.33
N VAL A 197 1.89 92.44 51.01
CA VAL A 197 1.09 92.87 52.18
C VAL A 197 2.00 93.41 53.29
N ASN A 198 3.05 92.67 53.66
CA ASN A 198 3.98 93.10 54.70
C ASN A 198 4.70 94.41 54.33
N LYS A 199 5.09 94.58 53.06
CA LYS A 199 5.67 95.84 52.56
C LYS A 199 4.70 97.01 52.69
N VAL A 200 3.43 96.81 52.32
CA VAL A 200 2.39 97.85 52.45
C VAL A 200 2.17 98.23 53.91
N GLU A 201 2.15 97.25 54.81
CA GLU A 201 1.98 97.48 56.24
C GLU A 201 3.16 98.23 56.86
N GLU A 202 4.40 97.87 56.51
CA GLU A 202 5.61 98.60 56.92
C GLU A 202 5.59 100.07 56.43
N LEU A 203 5.16 100.30 55.18
CA LEU A 203 5.01 101.65 54.62
C LEU A 203 3.93 102.45 55.37
N LYS A 204 2.80 101.84 55.72
CA LYS A 204 1.76 102.48 56.54
C LYS A 204 2.27 102.83 57.94
N GLN A 205 3.03 101.93 58.57
CA GLN A 205 3.58 102.15 59.90
C GLN A 205 4.62 103.28 59.91
N LYS A 206 5.49 103.34 58.89
CA LYS A 206 6.43 104.46 58.68
C LYS A 206 5.72 105.80 58.47
N LEU A 207 4.61 105.81 57.74
CA LEU A 207 3.78 107.02 57.57
C LEU A 207 3.09 107.45 58.88
N ALA A 208 2.69 106.50 59.72
CA ALA A 208 2.07 106.78 61.01
C ALA A 208 3.07 107.26 62.08
N SER A 209 4.33 106.80 62.04
CA SER A 209 5.40 107.26 62.94
C SER A 209 6.00 108.62 62.58
N HIS A 210 5.64 109.17 61.42
CA HIS A 210 6.14 110.45 60.91
C HIS A 210 5.10 111.58 61.00
N LYS A 211 4.05 111.37 61.79
CA LYS A 211 2.95 112.30 62.11
C LYS A 211 2.94 112.57 63.61
#